data_AF-A0ABC9FE69-F1
#
_entry.id   AF-A0ABC9FE69-F1
#
_cell.length_a   1.000
_cell.length_b   1.000
_cell.length_c   1.000
_cell.angle_alpha   90.00
_cell.angle_beta   90.00
_cell.angle_gamma   90.00
#
_symmetry.space_group_name_H-M   'P 1'
#
loop_
_entity.id
_entity.type
_entity.pdbx_description
1 polymer ?
#
loop_
_entity_poly.entity_id
_entity_poly.type
_entity_poly.pdbx_seq_one_letter_code
_entity_poly.pdbx_strand_id
1 'polypeptide(L)'
;MLQPIIFSSYEVKNDKRNTMDALLSDICISTSAAPTYLPAHYFKTEDCHGNTKEFHLIDGGVAANNPALVAIGEVTKQIFKENPDFFPIKPMDYGRFLVISLGTGSAKFEANYNAQTAKSWGVLGWLLGSGSTPLVDIFTQASADMVDIHISAVFKALHSEQNYLRIQDDTLQGTLSSVDVATKENMEKLASTGAALLKKPVSRANLQTGRMVPAYHSTEMTNEEALKRFAKLLSDERRIRKARSPK
;
A
#
# COMPACT_ATOMS: atom_id res chain seq x y z
N MET A 1 4.20 -4.96 19.49
CA MET A 1 5.17 -4.74 18.39
C MET A 1 5.41 -5.95 17.48
N LEU A 2 5.20 -7.22 17.90
CA LEU A 2 5.50 -8.38 17.02
C LEU A 2 4.36 -8.80 16.06
N GLN A 3 3.13 -8.35 16.32
CA GLN A 3 1.97 -8.67 15.48
C GLN A 3 1.46 -7.38 14.82
N PRO A 4 1.08 -7.43 13.53
CA PRO A 4 0.48 -6.29 12.85
C PRO A 4 -0.87 -5.96 13.47
N ILE A 5 -1.14 -4.67 13.66
CA ILE A 5 -2.43 -4.15 14.08
C ILE A 5 -3.04 -3.42 12.88
N ILE A 6 -4.22 -3.86 12.43
CA ILE A 6 -4.97 -3.23 11.35
C ILE A 6 -6.12 -2.46 11.98
N PHE A 7 -6.13 -1.14 11.83
CA PHE A 7 -7.28 -0.32 12.20
C PHE A 7 -8.27 -0.28 11.04
N SER A 8 -9.48 -0.79 11.27
CA SER A 8 -10.49 -0.96 10.24
C SER A 8 -11.85 -0.50 10.78
N SER A 9 -12.49 0.43 10.07
CA SER A 9 -13.85 0.86 10.45
C SER A 9 -14.86 -0.29 10.39
N TYR A 10 -14.57 -1.36 9.64
CA TYR A 10 -15.41 -2.55 9.62
C TYR A 10 -15.35 -3.36 10.92
N GLU A 11 -14.22 -3.29 11.66
CA GLU A 11 -14.08 -3.99 12.94
C GLU A 11 -14.67 -3.17 14.09
N VAL A 12 -14.65 -1.83 13.98
CA VAL A 12 -15.21 -0.91 14.98
C VAL A 12 -16.74 -0.83 14.89
N LYS A 13 -17.32 -0.95 13.69
CA LYS A 13 -18.77 -0.91 13.51
C LYS A 13 -19.44 -2.08 14.26
N ASN A 14 -20.38 -1.72 15.14
CA ASN A 14 -21.32 -2.60 15.84
C ASN A 14 -20.82 -3.30 17.13
N ASP A 15 -19.63 -3.02 17.63
CA ASP A 15 -19.18 -3.56 18.92
C ASP A 15 -18.77 -2.46 19.91
N LYS A 16 -19.64 -2.18 20.90
CA LYS A 16 -19.38 -1.21 21.97
C LYS A 16 -18.24 -1.63 22.91
N ARG A 17 -17.82 -2.89 22.86
CA ARG A 17 -16.68 -3.44 23.61
C ARG A 17 -15.36 -3.29 22.85
N ASN A 18 -15.37 -2.57 21.72
CA ASN A 18 -14.21 -2.51 20.84
C ASN A 18 -13.18 -1.46 21.30
N THR A 19 -12.12 -1.95 21.94
CA THR A 19 -10.90 -1.18 22.24
C THR A 19 -10.04 -0.79 21.01
N MET A 20 -10.49 -1.05 19.79
CA MET A 20 -9.77 -0.68 18.55
C MET A 20 -10.23 0.66 17.97
N ASP A 21 -11.23 1.32 18.58
CA ASP A 21 -11.68 2.67 18.20
C ASP A 21 -10.71 3.75 18.73
N ALA A 22 -9.52 3.77 18.16
CA ALA A 22 -8.46 4.71 18.52
C ALA A 22 -8.65 6.07 17.85
N LEU A 23 -8.05 7.12 18.43
CA LEU A 23 -8.00 8.43 17.79
C LEU A 23 -7.29 8.34 16.44
N LEU A 24 -7.85 9.01 15.42
CA LEU A 24 -7.23 9.04 14.09
C LEU A 24 -5.79 9.58 14.14
N SER A 25 -5.51 10.53 15.04
CA SER A 25 -4.15 11.04 15.25
C SER A 25 -3.19 9.95 15.73
N ASP A 26 -3.61 9.10 16.66
CA ASP A 26 -2.77 7.99 17.16
C ASP A 26 -2.48 6.97 16.06
N ILE A 27 -3.49 6.66 15.24
CA ILE A 27 -3.34 5.78 14.08
C ILE A 27 -2.35 6.38 13.08
N CYS A 28 -2.48 7.67 12.74
CA CYS A 28 -1.61 8.36 11.79
C CYS A 28 -0.16 8.48 12.28
N ILE A 29 0.06 8.76 13.56
CA ILE A 29 1.42 8.80 14.15
C ILE A 29 2.00 7.38 14.14
N SER A 30 1.24 6.38 14.58
CA SER A 30 1.69 4.99 14.62
C SER A 30 2.10 4.46 13.25
N THR A 31 1.27 4.67 12.24
CA THR A 31 1.52 4.12 10.89
C THR A 31 2.68 4.78 10.18
N SER A 32 3.16 5.94 10.63
CA SER A 32 4.30 6.67 10.05
C SER A 32 5.57 6.61 10.91
N ALA A 33 5.53 5.93 12.07
CA ALA A 33 6.64 5.86 13.03
C ALA A 33 7.75 4.89 12.57
N ALA A 34 8.44 5.22 11.48
CA ALA A 34 9.43 4.36 10.84
C ALA A 34 10.65 4.15 11.75
N PRO A 35 11.05 2.89 12.03
CA PRO A 35 12.26 2.61 12.79
C PRO A 35 13.46 3.35 12.20
N THR A 36 14.33 3.88 13.06
CA THR A 36 15.49 4.74 12.75
C THR A 36 15.18 6.19 12.34
N TYR A 37 13.94 6.51 11.96
CA TYR A 37 13.51 7.87 11.63
C TYR A 37 12.70 8.51 12.76
N LEU A 38 11.75 7.77 13.32
CA LEU A 38 10.78 8.28 14.30
C LEU A 38 10.65 7.32 15.49
N PRO A 39 10.34 7.84 16.69
CA PRO A 39 10.11 7.01 17.87
C PRO A 39 8.83 6.17 17.72
N ALA A 40 8.81 4.99 18.33
CA ALA A 40 7.59 4.19 18.45
C ALA A 40 6.49 4.99 19.18
N HIS A 41 5.24 4.80 18.77
CA HIS A 41 4.09 5.48 19.36
C HIS A 41 3.40 4.61 20.40
N TYR A 42 3.07 5.22 21.53
CA TYR A 42 2.31 4.59 22.61
C TYR A 42 1.03 5.37 22.88
N PHE A 43 -0.08 4.65 22.98
CA PHE A 43 -1.36 5.20 23.42
C PHE A 43 -2.24 4.08 24.00
N LYS A 44 -3.37 4.49 24.57
CA LYS A 44 -4.32 3.61 25.25
C LYS A 44 -5.74 3.95 24.83
N THR A 45 -6.56 2.93 24.63
CA THR A 45 -7.99 3.07 24.39
C THR A 45 -8.78 2.44 25.53
N GLU A 46 -10.05 2.82 25.65
CA GLU A 46 -10.97 2.31 26.66
C GLU A 46 -12.33 2.03 26.00
N ASP A 47 -12.93 0.88 26.30
CA ASP A 47 -14.29 0.54 25.85
C ASP A 47 -15.37 1.09 26.80
N CYS A 48 -16.65 0.86 26.46
CA CYS A 48 -17.76 1.36 27.31
C CYS A 48 -17.88 0.72 28.70
N HIS A 49 -17.10 -0.32 29.00
CA HIS A 49 -17.06 -0.99 30.31
C HIS A 49 -15.81 -0.63 31.12
N GLY A 50 -14.98 0.28 30.63
CA GLY A 50 -13.72 0.63 31.27
C GLY A 50 -12.60 -0.38 31.01
N ASN A 51 -12.78 -1.33 30.09
CA ASN A 51 -11.69 -2.21 29.69
C ASN A 51 -10.73 -1.43 28.82
N THR A 52 -9.45 -1.53 29.14
CA THR A 52 -8.45 -0.74 28.44
C THR A 52 -7.49 -1.60 27.63
N LYS A 53 -7.05 -1.08 26.48
CA LYS A 53 -6.02 -1.72 25.65
C LYS A 53 -4.88 -0.75 25.39
N GLU A 54 -3.67 -1.25 25.60
CA GLU A 54 -2.43 -0.52 25.33
C GLU A 54 -1.90 -0.87 23.93
N PHE A 55 -1.44 0.16 23.23
CA PHE A 55 -0.87 0.04 21.90
C PHE A 55 0.57 0.52 21.92
N HIS A 56 1.48 -0.32 21.44
CA HIS A 56 2.89 -0.01 21.25
C HIS A 56 3.23 -0.29 19.79
N LEU A 57 3.18 0.76 18.97
CA LEU A 57 3.16 0.65 17.52
C LEU A 57 4.35 1.37 16.88
N ILE A 58 4.72 0.84 15.72
CA ILE A 58 5.70 1.39 14.78
C ILE A 58 5.07 1.37 13.39
N ASP A 59 5.78 1.93 12.42
CA ASP A 59 5.33 2.05 11.03
C ASP A 59 4.76 0.76 10.44
N GLY A 60 3.65 0.91 9.71
CA GLY A 60 2.98 -0.19 9.03
C GLY A 60 3.79 -0.80 7.90
N GLY A 61 4.73 -0.06 7.30
CA GLY A 61 5.65 -0.49 6.27
C GLY A 61 6.57 -1.63 6.68
N VAL A 62 6.81 -1.80 7.99
CA VAL A 62 7.52 -2.97 8.54
C VAL A 62 6.73 -4.27 8.28
N ALA A 63 5.40 -4.20 8.28
CA ALA A 63 4.52 -5.36 8.06
C ALA A 63 3.94 -5.41 6.63
N ALA A 64 3.53 -4.27 6.07
CA ALA A 64 2.82 -4.15 4.82
C ALA A 64 3.12 -2.81 4.13
N ASN A 65 4.31 -2.68 3.53
CA ASN A 65 4.71 -1.49 2.77
C ASN A 65 3.85 -1.23 1.51
N ASN A 66 3.15 -2.25 1.02
CA ASN A 66 2.08 -2.12 0.04
C ASN A 66 0.78 -2.70 0.65
N PRO A 67 -0.12 -1.85 1.18
CA PRO A 67 -1.30 -2.32 1.90
C PRO A 67 -2.42 -2.82 0.97
N ALA A 68 -2.21 -2.89 -0.35
CA ALA A 68 -3.25 -3.30 -1.30
C ALA A 68 -3.84 -4.68 -0.98
N LEU A 69 -2.99 -5.66 -0.61
CA LEU A 69 -3.47 -6.99 -0.24
C LEU A 69 -4.19 -6.99 1.12
N VAL A 70 -3.76 -6.14 2.06
CA VAL A 70 -4.44 -5.94 3.34
C VAL A 70 -5.85 -5.39 3.11
N ALA A 71 -5.99 -4.38 2.23
CA ALA A 71 -7.28 -3.80 1.87
C ALA A 71 -8.22 -4.81 1.19
N ILE A 72 -7.69 -5.61 0.25
CA ILE A 72 -8.43 -6.71 -0.39
C ILE A 72 -8.90 -7.71 0.68
N GLY A 73 -8.01 -8.10 1.61
CA GLY A 73 -8.33 -9.01 2.70
C GLY A 73 -9.44 -8.49 3.61
N GLU A 74 -9.40 -7.21 4.00
CA GLU A 74 -10.44 -6.58 4.82
C GLU A 74 -11.82 -6.59 4.13
N VAL A 75 -11.86 -6.28 2.83
CA VAL A 75 -13.10 -6.38 2.04
C VAL A 75 -13.59 -7.82 1.93
N THR A 76 -12.68 -8.77 1.66
CA THR A 76 -13.01 -10.20 1.59
C THR A 76 -13.57 -10.71 2.91
N LYS A 77 -13.03 -10.29 4.06
CA LYS A 77 -13.60 -10.62 5.38
C LYS A 77 -15.04 -10.16 5.51
N GLN A 78 -15.39 -8.97 4.99
CA GLN A 78 -16.78 -8.48 5.03
C GLN A 78 -17.72 -9.29 4.14
N ILE A 79 -17.25 -9.71 2.96
CA ILE A 79 -18.01 -10.58 2.07
C ILE A 79 -18.25 -11.95 2.74
N PHE A 80 -17.23 -12.53 3.37
CA PHE A 80 -17.38 -13.77 4.15
C PHE A 80 -18.35 -13.64 5.33
N LYS A 81 -18.42 -12.47 5.95
CA LYS A 81 -19.37 -12.16 7.04
C LYS A 81 -20.78 -11.82 6.52
N GLU A 82 -21.04 -11.97 5.22
CA GLU A 82 -22.33 -11.67 4.59
C GLU A 82 -22.82 -10.23 4.86
N ASN A 83 -21.90 -9.27 4.93
CA ASN A 83 -22.23 -7.88 5.19
C ASN A 83 -23.15 -7.34 4.07
N PRO A 84 -24.34 -6.79 4.41
CA PRO A 84 -25.35 -6.37 3.43
C PRO A 84 -24.91 -5.20 2.53
N ASP A 85 -23.89 -4.44 2.94
CA ASP A 85 -23.30 -3.36 2.13
C ASP A 85 -22.52 -3.90 0.91
N PHE A 86 -22.20 -5.20 0.91
CA PHE A 86 -21.48 -5.87 -0.17
C PHE A 86 -22.42 -6.75 -0.99
N PHE A 87 -22.24 -6.73 -2.30
CA PHE A 87 -22.96 -7.66 -3.17
C PHE A 87 -22.57 -9.10 -2.80
N PRO A 88 -23.54 -10.04 -2.74
CA PRO A 88 -23.24 -11.44 -2.52
C PRO A 88 -22.43 -11.95 -3.72
N ILE A 89 -21.13 -12.03 -3.51
CA ILE A 89 -20.18 -12.61 -4.46
C ILE A 89 -19.51 -13.78 -3.76
N LYS A 90 -19.06 -14.77 -4.53
CA LYS A 90 -18.24 -15.83 -3.96
C LYS A 90 -16.97 -15.18 -3.38
N PRO A 91 -16.52 -15.53 -2.18
CA PRO A 91 -15.37 -14.86 -1.56
C PRO A 91 -14.05 -14.88 -2.37
N MET A 92 -13.93 -15.79 -3.35
CA MET A 92 -12.79 -15.86 -4.28
C MET A 92 -13.03 -15.15 -5.63
N ASP A 93 -14.17 -14.49 -5.81
CA ASP A 93 -14.52 -13.76 -7.03
C ASP A 93 -13.88 -12.36 -7.04
N TYR A 94 -12.54 -12.32 -6.91
CA TYR A 94 -11.77 -11.07 -6.97
C TYR A 94 -11.90 -10.36 -8.33
N GLY A 95 -12.43 -11.04 -9.36
CA GLY A 95 -12.66 -10.45 -10.67
C GLY A 95 -13.62 -9.26 -10.64
N ARG A 96 -14.45 -9.14 -9.60
CA ARG A 96 -15.35 -8.00 -9.39
C ARG A 96 -14.73 -6.83 -8.64
N PHE A 97 -13.52 -6.98 -8.11
CA PHE A 97 -12.85 -5.92 -7.37
C PHE A 97 -12.23 -4.94 -8.33
N LEU A 98 -12.48 -3.64 -8.14
CA LEU A 98 -11.71 -2.57 -8.79
C LEU A 98 -10.71 -2.04 -7.78
N VAL A 99 -9.42 -2.24 -8.06
CA VAL A 99 -8.32 -1.91 -7.15
C VAL A 99 -7.38 -0.93 -7.82
N ILE A 100 -7.17 0.22 -7.18
CA ILE A 100 -6.12 1.18 -7.52
C ILE A 100 -5.07 1.11 -6.39
N SER A 101 -3.86 0.72 -6.73
CA SER A 101 -2.71 0.74 -5.83
C SER A 101 -1.72 1.81 -6.29
N LEU A 102 -1.42 2.76 -5.41
CA LEU A 102 -0.53 3.87 -5.68
C LEU A 102 0.74 3.70 -4.85
N GLY A 103 1.89 3.68 -5.51
CA GLY A 103 3.19 3.67 -4.84
C GLY A 103 3.79 5.07 -4.78
N THR A 104 4.71 5.26 -3.85
CA THR A 104 5.45 6.52 -3.65
C THR A 104 6.72 6.60 -4.50
N GLY A 105 6.88 5.64 -5.42
CA GLY A 105 8.10 5.43 -6.18
C GLY A 105 9.18 4.70 -5.37
N SER A 106 10.18 4.21 -6.08
CA SER A 106 11.35 3.54 -5.53
C SER A 106 12.61 4.10 -6.20
N ALA A 107 13.75 3.97 -5.51
CA ALA A 107 15.03 4.32 -6.11
C ALA A 107 15.22 3.52 -7.39
N LYS A 108 15.75 4.17 -8.43
CA LYS A 108 16.23 3.49 -9.64
C LYS A 108 17.11 2.35 -9.16
N PHE A 109 16.81 1.16 -9.68
CA PHE A 109 17.46 -0.11 -9.33
C PHE A 109 18.95 -0.10 -9.75
N GLU A 110 19.73 0.78 -9.16
CA GLU A 110 21.17 0.63 -9.04
C GLU A 110 21.37 -0.38 -7.92
N ALA A 111 22.21 -1.38 -8.16
CA ALA A 111 22.52 -2.41 -7.19
C ALA A 111 23.29 -1.78 -6.02
N ASN A 112 22.60 -1.04 -5.16
CA ASN A 112 23.20 -0.27 -4.08
C ASN A 112 23.85 -1.20 -3.05
N TYR A 113 23.39 -2.45 -3.00
CA TYR A 113 23.90 -3.49 -2.11
C TYR A 113 24.28 -4.71 -2.94
N ASN A 114 25.57 -5.04 -2.96
CA ASN A 114 26.06 -6.28 -3.56
C ASN A 114 26.61 -7.21 -2.46
N ALA A 115 26.59 -8.52 -2.72
CA ALA A 115 27.02 -9.52 -1.75
C ALA A 115 28.49 -9.36 -1.31
N GLN A 116 29.37 -8.82 -2.19
CA GLN A 116 30.78 -8.63 -1.86
C GLN A 116 31.00 -7.51 -0.85
N THR A 117 30.15 -6.48 -0.86
CA THR A 117 30.16 -5.41 0.13
C THR A 117 29.40 -5.84 1.39
N ALA A 118 28.26 -6.52 1.25
CA ALA A 118 27.43 -6.93 2.38
C ALA A 118 28.07 -8.04 3.25
N LYS A 119 28.96 -8.87 2.70
CA LYS A 119 29.62 -9.95 3.47
C LYS A 119 30.46 -9.45 4.65
N SER A 120 30.93 -8.20 4.60
CA SER A 120 31.71 -7.58 5.68
C SER A 120 30.84 -6.77 6.65
N TRP A 121 29.53 -6.68 6.41
CA TRP A 121 28.64 -5.92 7.27
C TRP A 121 28.37 -6.65 8.58
N GLY A 122 28.75 -6.00 9.68
CA GLY A 122 28.21 -6.29 11.01
C GLY A 122 26.86 -5.58 11.23
N VAL A 123 26.37 -5.60 12.48
CA VAL A 123 25.07 -4.97 12.87
C VAL A 123 24.97 -3.51 12.42
N LEU A 124 26.03 -2.72 12.60
CA LEU A 124 26.04 -1.31 12.18
C LEU A 124 26.02 -1.15 10.64
N GLY A 125 26.64 -2.07 9.90
CA GLY A 125 26.58 -2.03 8.43
C GLY A 125 25.18 -2.35 7.91
N TRP A 126 24.47 -3.26 8.56
CA TRP A 126 23.07 -3.57 8.21
C TRP A 126 22.09 -2.47 8.60
N LEU A 127 22.37 -1.70 9.66
CA LEU A 127 21.47 -0.64 10.16
C LEU A 127 21.81 0.76 9.64
N LEU A 128 23.08 1.05 9.34
CA LEU A 128 23.58 2.39 8.99
C LEU A 128 24.56 2.36 7.80
N GLY A 129 24.59 1.26 7.04
CA GLY A 129 25.50 1.09 5.91
C GLY A 129 25.27 2.14 4.83
N SER A 130 26.36 2.74 4.34
CA SER A 130 26.34 3.63 3.16
C SER A 130 25.41 4.86 3.26
N GLY A 131 25.12 5.35 4.48
CA GLY A 131 24.24 6.51 4.68
C GLY A 131 22.74 6.20 4.50
N SER A 132 22.37 4.92 4.47
CA SER A 132 21.00 4.42 4.40
C SER A 132 20.76 3.40 5.52
N THR A 133 19.59 2.75 5.50
CA THR A 133 19.21 1.69 6.47
C THR A 133 18.96 0.37 5.73
N PRO A 134 20.02 -0.32 5.23
CA PRO A 134 19.89 -1.39 4.25
C PRO A 134 18.89 -2.48 4.63
N LEU A 135 18.87 -2.89 5.89
CA LEU A 135 17.94 -3.92 6.37
C LEU A 135 16.47 -3.47 6.21
N VAL A 136 16.17 -2.24 6.60
CA VAL A 136 14.82 -1.67 6.52
C VAL A 136 14.42 -1.48 5.06
N ASP A 137 15.31 -0.92 4.24
CA ASP A 137 15.09 -0.73 2.79
C ASP A 137 14.77 -2.06 2.08
N ILE A 138 15.55 -3.10 2.36
CA ILE A 138 15.38 -4.42 1.73
C ILE A 138 14.04 -5.04 2.15
N PHE A 139 13.71 -5.06 3.44
CA PHE A 139 12.46 -5.64 3.90
C PHE A 139 11.23 -4.89 3.39
N THR A 140 11.27 -3.55 3.40
CA THR A 140 10.15 -2.72 2.96
C THR A 140 9.93 -2.83 1.45
N GLN A 141 11.00 -2.78 0.63
CA GLN A 141 10.89 -2.94 -0.82
C GLN A 141 10.47 -4.36 -1.21
N ALA A 142 11.08 -5.39 -0.63
CA ALA A 142 10.72 -6.78 -0.93
C ALA A 142 9.26 -7.09 -0.56
N SER A 143 8.77 -6.54 0.56
CA SER A 143 7.37 -6.66 0.96
C SER A 143 6.43 -6.04 -0.07
N ALA A 144 6.75 -4.84 -0.58
CA ALA A 144 5.95 -4.17 -1.60
C ALA A 144 5.92 -4.94 -2.93
N ASP A 145 7.09 -5.40 -3.39
CA ASP A 145 7.23 -6.17 -4.63
C ASP A 145 6.45 -7.49 -4.56
N MET A 146 6.54 -8.20 -3.43
CA MET A 146 5.80 -9.44 -3.20
C MET A 146 4.29 -9.23 -3.31
N VAL A 147 3.75 -8.15 -2.72
CA VAL A 147 2.32 -7.84 -2.83
C VAL A 147 1.92 -7.60 -4.30
N ASP A 148 2.71 -6.84 -5.05
CA ASP A 148 2.41 -6.55 -6.45
C ASP A 148 2.45 -7.80 -7.34
N ILE A 149 3.40 -8.72 -7.09
CA ILE A 149 3.46 -10.03 -7.76
C ILE A 149 2.20 -10.85 -7.45
N HIS A 150 1.82 -10.98 -6.18
CA HIS A 150 0.69 -11.82 -5.77
C HIS A 150 -0.64 -11.29 -6.30
N ILE A 151 -0.90 -9.99 -6.17
CA ILE A 151 -2.12 -9.38 -6.70
C ILE A 151 -2.16 -9.52 -8.22
N SER A 152 -1.05 -9.23 -8.92
CA SER A 152 -0.99 -9.37 -10.37
C SER A 152 -1.24 -10.81 -10.83
N ALA A 153 -0.70 -11.81 -10.11
CA ALA A 153 -0.94 -13.22 -10.41
C ALA A 153 -2.41 -13.61 -10.23
N VAL A 154 -3.04 -13.20 -9.13
CA VAL A 154 -4.46 -13.49 -8.85
C VAL A 154 -5.37 -12.84 -9.89
N PHE A 155 -5.19 -11.56 -10.18
CA PHE A 155 -6.02 -10.86 -11.18
C PHE A 155 -5.82 -11.41 -12.60
N LYS A 156 -4.61 -11.89 -12.93
CA LYS A 156 -4.33 -12.59 -14.19
C LYS A 156 -5.01 -13.94 -14.27
N ALA A 157 -4.95 -14.74 -13.20
CA ALA A 157 -5.62 -16.04 -13.14
C ALA A 157 -7.16 -15.93 -13.27
N LEU A 158 -7.72 -14.77 -12.89
CA LEU A 158 -9.15 -14.48 -12.97
C LEU A 158 -9.55 -13.68 -14.22
N HIS A 159 -8.67 -13.53 -15.21
CA HIS A 159 -8.91 -12.77 -16.45
C HIS A 159 -9.46 -11.35 -16.20
N SER A 160 -9.00 -10.73 -15.10
CA SER A 160 -9.49 -9.45 -14.60
C SER A 160 -8.35 -8.45 -14.46
N GLU A 161 -7.27 -8.60 -15.23
CA GLU A 161 -6.07 -7.79 -15.15
C GLU A 161 -6.35 -6.29 -15.25
N GLN A 162 -7.37 -5.89 -16.01
CA GLN A 162 -7.75 -4.49 -16.18
C GLN A 162 -8.41 -3.86 -14.93
N ASN A 163 -8.73 -4.67 -13.93
CA ASN A 163 -9.37 -4.23 -12.70
C ASN A 163 -8.36 -3.96 -11.57
N TYR A 164 -7.09 -4.33 -11.77
CA TYR A 164 -5.97 -3.91 -10.93
C TYR A 164 -5.10 -2.87 -11.67
N LEU A 165 -5.09 -1.65 -11.14
CA LEU A 165 -4.22 -0.56 -11.62
C LEU A 165 -3.16 -0.26 -10.56
N ARG A 166 -1.89 -0.55 -10.88
CA ARG A 166 -0.74 -0.15 -10.08
C ARG A 166 -0.04 1.03 -10.75
N ILE A 167 0.11 2.14 -10.04
CA ILE A 167 0.87 3.31 -10.49
C ILE A 167 2.09 3.44 -9.57
N GLN A 168 3.28 3.31 -10.15
CA GLN A 168 4.54 3.27 -9.42
C GLN A 168 5.66 3.82 -10.32
N ASP A 169 6.63 4.51 -9.72
CA ASP A 169 7.83 5.01 -10.41
C ASP A 169 9.10 4.39 -9.82
N ASP A 170 9.74 3.48 -10.55
CA ASP A 170 10.96 2.80 -10.10
C ASP A 170 12.24 3.45 -10.65
N THR A 171 12.20 4.77 -10.88
CA THR A 171 13.31 5.51 -11.51
C THR A 171 13.80 6.71 -10.70
N LEU A 172 13.35 6.86 -9.45
CA LEU A 172 13.74 7.98 -8.58
C LEU A 172 15.25 7.96 -8.31
N GLN A 173 15.88 9.13 -8.21
CA GLN A 173 17.33 9.25 -7.98
C GLN A 173 17.63 10.36 -6.97
N GLY A 174 18.76 10.22 -6.27
CA GLY A 174 19.26 11.22 -5.33
C GLY A 174 18.25 11.53 -4.22
N THR A 175 17.97 12.82 -4.01
CA THR A 175 17.05 13.26 -2.96
C THR A 175 15.60 12.87 -3.22
N LEU A 176 15.22 12.53 -4.47
CA LEU A 176 13.86 12.11 -4.79
C LEU A 176 13.53 10.72 -4.26
N SER A 177 14.55 9.87 -4.08
CA SER A 177 14.37 8.54 -3.50
C SER A 177 14.54 8.52 -1.97
N SER A 178 14.86 9.65 -1.35
CA SER A 178 14.94 9.74 0.12
C SER A 178 13.55 9.99 0.71
N VAL A 179 13.31 9.37 1.86
CA VAL A 179 12.04 9.43 2.60
C VAL A 179 11.95 10.61 3.57
N ASP A 180 13.08 11.28 3.85
CA ASP A 180 13.24 12.26 4.92
C ASP A 180 13.68 13.67 4.45
N VAL A 181 13.83 13.89 3.13
CA VAL A 181 14.21 15.19 2.57
C VAL A 181 12.97 16.02 2.21
N ALA A 182 12.50 16.83 3.17
CA ALA A 182 11.32 17.70 3.04
C ALA A 182 11.64 19.15 2.60
N THR A 183 12.71 19.39 1.84
CA THR A 183 13.02 20.73 1.33
C THR A 183 12.00 21.15 0.27
N LYS A 184 11.70 22.45 0.18
CA LYS A 184 10.75 22.99 -0.82
C LYS A 184 11.08 22.53 -2.25
N GLU A 185 12.37 22.59 -2.61
CA GLU A 185 12.86 22.14 -3.91
C GLU A 185 12.58 20.64 -4.15
N ASN A 186 12.85 19.77 -3.16
CA ASN A 186 12.59 18.33 -3.32
C ASN A 186 11.09 18.05 -3.45
N MET A 187 10.25 18.73 -2.66
CA MET A 187 8.80 18.60 -2.73
C MET A 187 8.22 19.04 -4.09
N GLU A 188 8.71 20.14 -4.65
CA GLU A 188 8.30 20.61 -5.99
C GLU A 188 8.74 19.64 -7.10
N LYS A 189 9.94 19.06 -6.98
CA LYS A 189 10.41 18.02 -7.90
C LYS A 189 9.57 16.74 -7.78
N LEU A 190 9.23 16.29 -6.58
CA LEU A 190 8.34 15.13 -6.36
C LEU A 190 6.95 15.37 -6.99
N ALA A 191 6.38 16.56 -6.82
CA ALA A 191 5.11 16.93 -7.47
C ALA A 191 5.23 16.88 -9.00
N SER A 192 6.33 17.39 -9.55
CA SER A 192 6.61 17.34 -10.98
C SER A 192 6.78 15.90 -11.49
N THR A 193 7.44 15.04 -10.72
CA THR A 193 7.56 13.60 -11.02
C THR A 193 6.20 12.93 -11.05
N GLY A 194 5.32 13.21 -10.08
CA GLY A 194 3.94 12.69 -10.08
C GLY A 194 3.14 13.15 -11.30
N ALA A 195 3.27 14.42 -11.70
CA ALA A 195 2.64 14.94 -12.91
C ALA A 195 3.17 14.26 -14.19
N ALA A 196 4.47 14.00 -14.27
CA ALA A 196 5.07 13.26 -15.38
C ALA A 196 4.64 11.78 -15.41
N LEU A 197 4.46 11.15 -14.24
CA LEU A 197 4.04 9.76 -14.10
C LEU A 197 2.66 9.51 -14.71
N LEU A 198 1.76 10.51 -14.72
CA LEU A 198 0.48 10.45 -15.41
C LEU A 198 0.61 10.18 -16.92
N LYS A 199 1.69 10.66 -17.54
CA LYS A 199 1.95 10.51 -18.98
C LYS A 199 2.70 9.22 -19.33
N LYS A 200 3.26 8.52 -18.34
CA LYS A 200 3.91 7.22 -18.56
C LYS A 200 2.85 6.15 -18.90
N PRO A 201 3.20 5.14 -19.72
CA PRO A 201 2.33 3.99 -19.96
C PRO A 201 1.99 3.25 -18.68
N VAL A 202 0.83 2.61 -18.63
CA VAL A 202 0.45 1.71 -17.54
C VAL A 202 1.46 0.56 -17.45
N SER A 203 1.91 0.28 -16.23
CA SER A 203 2.86 -0.79 -15.94
C SER A 203 2.20 -1.93 -15.15
N ARG A 204 2.85 -3.09 -15.17
CA ARG A 204 2.48 -4.28 -14.38
C ARG A 204 3.73 -4.93 -13.81
N ALA A 205 3.59 -5.60 -12.67
CA ALA A 205 4.67 -6.40 -12.12
C ALA A 205 4.96 -7.58 -13.04
N ASN A 206 6.23 -7.75 -13.40
CA ASN A 206 6.72 -8.98 -13.98
C ASN A 206 6.67 -10.07 -12.91
N LEU A 207 5.91 -11.14 -13.16
CA LEU A 207 5.65 -12.17 -12.14
C LEU A 207 6.91 -12.96 -11.72
N GLN A 208 7.99 -12.92 -12.50
CA GLN A 208 9.25 -13.58 -12.17
C GLN A 208 10.21 -12.65 -11.43
N THR A 209 10.24 -11.36 -11.78
CA THR A 209 11.27 -10.43 -11.29
C THR A 209 10.73 -9.36 -10.34
N GLY A 210 9.41 -9.24 -10.18
CA GLY A 210 8.74 -8.17 -9.41
C GLY A 210 8.76 -6.80 -10.10
N ARG A 211 9.65 -6.59 -11.07
CA ARG A 211 9.86 -5.29 -11.72
C ARG A 211 8.63 -4.83 -12.48
N MET A 212 8.33 -3.54 -12.37
CA MET A 212 7.30 -2.91 -13.18
C MET A 212 7.74 -2.83 -14.64
N VAL A 213 6.98 -3.45 -15.52
CA VAL A 213 7.19 -3.41 -16.98
C VAL A 213 5.95 -2.81 -17.66
N PRO A 214 6.08 -2.13 -18.80
CA PRO A 214 4.91 -1.69 -19.57
C PRO A 214 3.99 -2.88 -19.86
N ALA A 215 2.68 -2.74 -19.64
CA ALA A 215 1.78 -3.83 -19.93
C ALA A 215 1.67 -4.06 -21.44
N TYR A 216 1.92 -5.29 -21.90
CA TYR A 216 1.99 -5.67 -23.32
C TYR A 216 0.77 -5.24 -24.16
N HIS A 217 -0.44 -5.20 -23.58
CA HIS A 217 -1.67 -4.78 -24.27
C HIS A 217 -2.05 -3.30 -24.02
N SER A 218 -1.25 -2.58 -23.24
CA SER A 218 -1.51 -1.19 -22.83
C SER A 218 -0.33 -0.27 -23.12
N THR A 219 0.56 -0.64 -24.05
CA THR A 219 1.71 0.20 -24.43
C THR A 219 1.28 1.58 -24.94
N GLU A 220 0.01 1.72 -25.35
CA GLU A 220 -0.60 2.98 -25.78
C GLU A 220 -1.39 3.70 -24.68
N MET A 221 -1.79 3.02 -23.60
CA MET A 221 -2.60 3.63 -22.53
C MET A 221 -1.70 4.20 -21.44
N THR A 222 -1.87 5.49 -21.18
CA THR A 222 -1.19 6.22 -20.10
C THR A 222 -1.88 6.01 -18.74
N ASN A 223 -1.15 6.28 -17.66
CA ASN A 223 -1.73 6.27 -16.31
C ASN A 223 -2.90 7.26 -16.17
N GLU A 224 -2.84 8.42 -16.83
CA GLU A 224 -3.95 9.38 -16.86
C GLU A 224 -5.23 8.80 -17.48
N GLU A 225 -5.12 8.12 -18.62
CA GLU A 225 -6.26 7.50 -19.30
C GLU A 225 -6.83 6.34 -18.48
N ALA A 226 -5.97 5.53 -17.87
CA ALA A 226 -6.40 4.48 -16.95
C ALA A 226 -7.16 5.05 -15.75
N LEU A 227 -6.67 6.14 -15.14
CA LEU A 227 -7.36 6.82 -14.05
C LEU A 227 -8.72 7.39 -14.50
N LYS A 228 -8.81 7.99 -15.70
CA LYS A 228 -10.09 8.45 -16.28
C LYS A 228 -11.07 7.29 -16.46
N ARG A 229 -10.61 6.13 -16.96
CA ARG A 229 -11.41 4.90 -17.05
C ARG A 229 -11.91 4.46 -15.69
N PHE A 230 -11.03 4.37 -14.69
CA PHE A 230 -11.42 4.00 -13.31
C PHE A 230 -12.42 5.00 -12.72
N ALA A 231 -12.21 6.30 -12.90
CA ALA A 231 -13.14 7.33 -12.43
C ALA A 231 -14.54 7.16 -13.04
N LYS A 232 -14.62 6.82 -14.33
CA LYS A 232 -15.89 6.50 -15.00
C LYS A 232 -16.56 5.27 -14.37
N LEU A 233 -15.82 4.16 -14.20
CA LEU A 233 -16.34 2.93 -13.58
C LEU A 233 -16.89 3.19 -12.17
N LEU A 234 -16.15 3.92 -11.34
CA LEU A 234 -16.56 4.28 -9.97
C LEU A 234 -17.81 5.17 -9.96
N SER A 235 -17.88 6.14 -10.88
CA SER A 235 -19.04 7.04 -11.02
C SER A 235 -20.30 6.27 -11.44
N ASP A 236 -20.17 5.40 -12.45
CA ASP A 236 -21.28 4.59 -12.96
C ASP A 236 -21.77 3.59 -11.90
N GLU A 237 -20.86 2.91 -11.19
CA GLU A 237 -21.22 2.01 -10.07
C GLU A 237 -21.94 2.77 -8.95
N ARG A 238 -21.47 3.97 -8.58
CA ARG A 238 -22.14 4.80 -7.57
C ARG A 238 -23.56 5.20 -8.00
N ARG A 239 -23.77 5.54 -9.27
CA ARG A 239 -25.10 5.86 -9.83
C ARG A 239 -26.03 4.65 -9.75
N ILE A 240 -25.54 3.47 -10.13
CA ILE A 240 -26.30 2.21 -10.07
C ILE A 240 -26.74 1.92 -8.64
N ARG A 241 -25.83 2.02 -7.65
CA ARG A 241 -26.18 1.79 -6.24
C ARG A 241 -27.24 2.77 -5.75
N LYS A 242 -27.08 4.06 -6.04
CA LYS A 242 -28.08 5.08 -5.66
C LYS A 242 -29.46 4.84 -6.29
N ALA A 243 -29.51 4.33 -7.52
CA ALA A 243 -30.77 4.00 -8.19
C ALA A 243 -31.44 2.73 -7.62
N ARG A 244 -30.66 1.83 -7.01
CA ARG A 244 -31.14 0.57 -6.41
C ARG A 244 -31.45 0.68 -4.92
N SER A 245 -30.92 1.67 -4.22
CA SER A 245 -31.27 1.93 -2.82
C SER A 245 -32.74 2.36 -2.72
N PRO A 246 -33.56 1.69 -1.89
CA PRO A 246 -34.90 2.18 -1.56
C PRO A 246 -34.80 3.61 -0.99
N LYS A 247 -35.74 4.48 -1.36
CA LYS A 247 -35.92 5.78 -0.69
C LYS A 247 -36.50 5.59 0.70
#